data_AF-A0A409VXV7-F1
#
_entry.id   AF-A0A409VXV7-F1
#
_cell.length_a   1.000
_cell.length_b   1.000
_cell.length_c   1.000
_cell.angle_alpha   90.00
_cell.angle_beta   90.00
_cell.angle_gamma   90.00
#
_symmetry.space_group_name_H-M   'P 1'
#
loop_
_entity.id
_entity.type
_entity.pdbx_description
1 polymer ?
#
loop_
_entity_poly.entity_id
_entity_poly.type
_entity_poly.pdbx_seq_one_letter_code
_entity_poly.pdbx_strand_id
1 'polypeptide(L)'
;MEHWQAVFPQWTRGHYSMCYAFTALEDLDNPRFCWGSAVAALATLESDSNISHPIAQEWRMNRKFHKVLYRFLIAKRPQVRPVLITRINRQSSCVECESSPHSIEQEFHRKWNELKDSITPSDYDWFCSQVTLEDQSDLPSVSFWTLLSRIIRILSESLQAHSFKAITQRRSTGWPTKLSQLVPIEPLQVVEGIMQWFHIYARPEILRCLILVAGLVRYPIYGALRRQSIAATIMDSTKHVLDLTMTMMTSTENRSSQSELRWLYDTFVSCVNTLFDFTRLVLASYHPGETKSILMDGNQNKAVQLLSLISYVYPVLNYTVNNQTDSGDEEEIGHDDELDQYGVPVDVKRRACTLGCRVYRTFNIQDTIGPARPAVPYAVGIANYDKKFFFGPSTGFEAELGLSFVWGNSLDYGCFNRFCSTKWTLEGIGRKLMVCGGCSGAHYCGMACQIKDWHDKRHPHKKICAPFSKIVFHRQSQFIRLPDPDSDKVTLTVLQDSAKKRTDLETVQSIREIFRDAQLDICEKEILKEWGRSIYRSVPVRDLSWSPGFDDYTDILAVLEDQAGPFRVTPGNVSILKFATLD
;
A
#
# COMPACT_ATOMS: atom_id res chain seq x y z
N MET A 1 -39.87 0.78 13.93
CA MET A 1 -39.33 1.91 13.14
C MET A 1 -40.28 3.12 13.14
N GLU A 2 -41.56 2.94 12.79
CA GLU A 2 -42.59 3.99 12.89
C GLU A 2 -42.71 4.59 14.30
N HIS A 3 -42.64 3.75 15.34
CA HIS A 3 -42.64 4.22 16.73
C HIS A 3 -41.43 5.12 17.07
N TRP A 4 -40.25 4.84 16.52
CA TRP A 4 -39.03 5.63 16.80
C TRP A 4 -38.89 6.86 15.90
N GLN A 5 -39.40 6.81 14.66
CA GLN A 5 -39.61 8.01 13.84
C GLN A 5 -40.64 8.95 14.48
N ALA A 6 -41.61 8.42 15.22
CA ALA A 6 -42.53 9.23 16.02
C ALA A 6 -41.84 9.86 17.25
N VAL A 7 -40.87 9.18 17.88
CA VAL A 7 -40.17 9.68 19.09
C VAL A 7 -38.97 10.60 18.74
N PHE A 8 -38.24 10.33 17.66
CA PHE A 8 -37.11 11.13 17.16
C PHE A 8 -37.19 11.30 15.63
N PRO A 9 -38.11 12.13 15.12
CA PRO A 9 -38.35 12.29 13.68
C PRO A 9 -37.14 12.79 12.89
N GLN A 10 -36.16 13.38 13.57
CA GLN A 10 -34.93 13.92 12.98
C GLN A 10 -33.82 12.87 12.76
N TRP A 11 -33.96 11.63 13.25
CA TRP A 11 -32.92 10.60 13.11
C TRP A 11 -33.20 9.72 11.90
N THR A 12 -32.24 9.71 10.95
CA THR A 12 -32.29 8.81 9.80
C THR A 12 -31.99 7.37 10.24
N ARG A 13 -32.43 6.39 9.44
CA ARG A 13 -32.10 4.96 9.62
C ARG A 13 -30.59 4.72 9.76
N GLY A 14 -29.79 5.48 9.03
CA GLY A 14 -28.34 5.46 9.13
C GLY A 14 -27.83 5.88 10.51
N HIS A 15 -28.43 6.89 11.15
CA HIS A 15 -28.04 7.31 12.50
C HIS A 15 -28.21 6.19 13.53
N TYR A 16 -29.38 5.53 13.51
CA TYR A 16 -29.63 4.41 14.41
C TYR A 16 -28.69 3.22 14.15
N SER A 17 -28.44 2.89 12.88
CA SER A 17 -27.51 1.82 12.51
C SER A 17 -26.08 2.11 12.99
N MET A 18 -25.63 3.37 12.91
CA MET A 18 -24.34 3.79 13.47
C MET A 18 -24.31 3.70 14.99
N CYS A 19 -25.34 4.16 15.70
CA CYS A 19 -25.43 4.05 17.16
C CYS A 19 -25.44 2.59 17.63
N TYR A 20 -26.13 1.72 16.89
CA TYR A 20 -26.17 0.29 17.14
C TYR A 20 -24.78 -0.34 17.00
N ALA A 21 -24.12 -0.14 15.85
CA ALA A 21 -22.78 -0.65 15.59
C ALA A 21 -21.75 -0.07 16.59
N PHE A 22 -21.88 1.21 16.96
CA PHE A 22 -21.05 1.82 18.00
C PHE A 22 -21.18 1.09 19.33
N THR A 23 -22.42 0.87 19.79
CA THR A 23 -22.70 0.22 21.07
C THR A 23 -22.24 -1.24 21.06
N ALA A 24 -22.35 -1.93 19.93
CA ALA A 24 -21.87 -3.29 19.77
C ALA A 24 -20.33 -3.39 19.86
N LEU A 25 -19.60 -2.34 19.49
CA LEU A 25 -18.13 -2.34 19.39
C LEU A 25 -17.44 -1.52 20.49
N GLU A 26 -18.18 -0.86 21.38
CA GLU A 26 -17.64 0.00 22.43
C GLU A 26 -16.95 -0.81 23.53
N ASP A 27 -17.55 -1.93 23.94
CA ASP A 27 -16.99 -2.87 24.92
C ASP A 27 -16.70 -4.21 24.24
N LEU A 28 -15.42 -4.47 24.01
CA LEU A 28 -14.92 -5.71 23.43
C LEU A 28 -14.95 -6.89 24.40
N ASP A 29 -14.84 -6.61 25.69
CA ASP A 29 -14.83 -7.63 26.72
C ASP A 29 -16.25 -8.11 27.03
N ASN A 30 -17.23 -7.23 26.84
CA ASN A 30 -18.64 -7.49 27.07
C ASN A 30 -19.56 -6.81 26.02
N PRO A 31 -19.52 -7.24 24.74
CA PRO A 31 -20.37 -6.67 23.71
C PRO A 31 -21.82 -6.99 24.02
N ARG A 32 -22.65 -5.94 23.96
CA ARG A 32 -24.07 -6.03 24.27
C ARG A 32 -24.89 -6.80 23.23
N PHE A 33 -24.36 -6.95 22.02
CA PHE A 33 -25.08 -7.47 20.86
C PHE A 33 -24.26 -8.51 20.11
N CYS A 34 -24.92 -9.47 19.48
CA CYS A 34 -24.23 -10.49 18.71
C CYS A 34 -23.62 -9.94 17.42
N TRP A 35 -22.52 -10.54 16.96
CA TRP A 35 -21.79 -10.07 15.78
C TRP A 35 -22.64 -10.05 14.51
N GLY A 36 -23.56 -11.01 14.35
CA GLY A 36 -24.48 -11.01 13.21
C GLY A 36 -25.33 -9.74 13.12
N SER A 37 -25.93 -9.32 14.24
CA SER A 37 -26.72 -8.08 14.28
C SER A 37 -25.87 -6.83 14.02
N ALA A 38 -24.61 -6.81 14.50
CA ALA A 38 -23.67 -5.73 14.21
C ALA A 38 -23.31 -5.68 12.71
N VAL A 39 -23.13 -6.83 12.06
CA VAL A 39 -22.93 -6.91 10.60
C VAL A 39 -24.13 -6.33 9.87
N ALA A 40 -25.35 -6.71 10.23
CA ALA A 40 -26.55 -6.20 9.59
C ALA A 40 -26.71 -4.68 9.76
N ALA A 41 -26.32 -4.14 10.92
CA ALA A 41 -26.27 -2.70 11.14
C ALA A 41 -25.27 -2.02 10.19
N LEU A 42 -24.05 -2.54 10.07
CA LEU A 42 -23.05 -2.03 9.11
C LEU A 42 -23.51 -2.19 7.65
N ALA A 43 -24.11 -3.32 7.30
CA ALA A 43 -24.63 -3.56 5.96
C ALA A 43 -25.77 -2.59 5.61
N THR A 44 -26.60 -2.21 6.59
CA THR A 44 -27.64 -1.19 6.38
C THR A 44 -27.03 0.17 6.07
N LEU A 45 -25.91 0.53 6.71
CA LEU A 45 -25.18 1.75 6.39
C LEU A 45 -24.69 1.74 4.94
N GLU A 46 -24.20 0.59 4.46
CA GLU A 46 -23.73 0.40 3.08
C GLU A 46 -24.88 0.37 2.05
N SER A 47 -25.99 -0.33 2.31
CA SER A 47 -27.09 -0.43 1.34
C SER A 47 -27.81 0.91 1.12
N ASP A 48 -27.92 1.72 2.17
CA ASP A 48 -28.46 3.07 2.08
C ASP A 48 -27.51 4.01 1.29
N SER A 49 -26.30 3.54 0.92
CA SER A 49 -25.27 4.29 0.19
C SER A 49 -25.31 4.18 -1.34
N ASN A 50 -26.34 3.55 -1.92
CA ASN A 50 -26.60 3.51 -3.38
C ASN A 50 -26.85 4.89 -4.05
N ILE A 51 -26.59 5.99 -3.33
CA ILE A 51 -26.46 7.34 -3.90
C ILE A 51 -24.97 7.54 -4.19
N SER A 52 -24.62 7.46 -5.46
CA SER A 52 -23.28 7.30 -6.05
C SER A 52 -22.16 8.28 -5.66
N HIS A 53 -22.30 9.20 -4.70
CA HIS A 53 -21.16 10.02 -4.22
C HIS A 53 -21.33 10.86 -2.92
N PRO A 54 -22.53 11.22 -2.40
CA PRO A 54 -22.64 12.14 -1.24
C PRO A 54 -22.24 11.53 0.12
N ILE A 55 -22.40 10.23 0.31
CA ILE A 55 -22.30 9.60 1.64
C ILE A 55 -20.86 9.27 2.04
N ALA A 56 -19.93 9.08 1.10
CA ALA A 56 -18.50 9.05 1.42
C ALA A 56 -18.09 10.32 2.18
N GLN A 57 -18.72 11.46 1.88
CA GLN A 57 -18.51 12.70 2.63
C GLN A 57 -19.15 12.65 4.02
N GLU A 58 -20.39 12.17 4.18
CA GLU A 58 -21.03 12.02 5.50
C GLU A 58 -20.27 11.05 6.42
N TRP A 59 -19.83 9.91 5.89
CA TRP A 59 -19.03 8.94 6.64
C TRP A 59 -17.71 9.55 7.07
N ARG A 60 -16.96 10.17 6.14
CA ARG A 60 -15.71 10.87 6.45
C ARG A 60 -15.89 11.86 7.60
N MET A 61 -17.06 12.48 7.72
CA MET A 61 -17.38 13.45 8.77
C MET A 61 -17.79 12.81 10.10
N ASN A 62 -18.21 11.53 10.16
CA ASN A 62 -18.53 10.85 11.41
C ASN A 62 -17.28 10.36 12.16
N ARG A 63 -16.58 11.33 12.76
CA ARG A 63 -15.33 11.10 13.50
C ARG A 63 -15.48 10.19 14.72
N LYS A 64 -16.66 10.20 15.36
CA LYS A 64 -16.92 9.37 16.55
C LYS A 64 -16.97 7.90 16.17
N PHE A 65 -17.67 7.58 15.08
CA PHE A 65 -17.81 6.23 14.57
C PHE A 65 -16.45 5.62 14.19
N HIS A 66 -15.66 6.30 13.36
CA HIS A 66 -14.31 5.83 12.99
C HIS A 66 -13.39 5.63 14.19
N LYS A 67 -13.48 6.51 15.19
CA LYS A 67 -12.69 6.37 16.42
C LYS A 67 -13.04 5.09 17.18
N VAL A 68 -14.30 4.67 17.19
CA VAL A 68 -14.70 3.40 17.83
C VAL A 68 -14.25 2.22 17.01
N LEU A 69 -14.49 2.22 15.70
CA LEU A 69 -13.99 1.16 14.82
C LEU A 69 -12.48 0.97 14.96
N TYR A 70 -11.72 2.08 14.98
CA TYR A 70 -10.28 2.04 15.11
C TYR A 70 -9.83 1.56 16.49
N ARG A 71 -10.49 2.03 17.56
CA ARG A 71 -10.24 1.55 18.93
C ARG A 71 -10.51 0.05 19.06
N PHE A 72 -11.58 -0.43 18.45
CA PHE A 72 -11.88 -1.85 18.37
C PHE A 72 -10.74 -2.61 17.69
N LEU A 73 -10.13 -2.08 16.62
CA LEU A 73 -8.99 -2.73 15.96
C LEU A 73 -7.73 -2.78 16.84
N ILE A 74 -7.38 -1.69 17.52
CA ILE A 74 -6.13 -1.59 18.29
C ILE A 74 -6.24 -2.03 19.76
N ALA A 75 -7.44 -2.44 20.20
CA ALA A 75 -7.65 -2.86 21.58
C ALA A 75 -6.75 -4.05 21.94
N LYS A 76 -6.17 -4.01 23.13
CA LYS A 76 -5.34 -5.10 23.64
C LYS A 76 -6.22 -6.31 23.93
N ARG A 77 -5.87 -7.47 23.38
CA ARG A 77 -6.59 -8.73 23.63
C ARG A 77 -5.74 -9.72 24.40
N PRO A 78 -6.37 -10.72 25.07
CA PRO A 78 -5.65 -11.86 25.62
C PRO A 78 -4.76 -12.48 24.53
N GLN A 79 -3.51 -12.79 24.86
CA GLN A 79 -2.58 -13.43 23.92
C GLN A 79 -2.95 -14.89 23.61
N VAL A 80 -3.85 -15.48 24.41
CA VAL A 80 -4.29 -16.87 24.25
C VAL A 80 -5.41 -16.92 23.21
N ARG A 81 -5.03 -17.24 21.97
CA ARG A 81 -5.93 -17.36 20.80
C ARG A 81 -7.21 -18.17 21.06
N PRO A 82 -7.17 -19.39 21.64
CA PRO A 82 -8.38 -20.20 21.87
C PRO A 82 -9.43 -19.50 22.75
N VAL A 83 -8.98 -18.73 23.75
CA VAL A 83 -9.88 -17.97 24.65
C VAL A 83 -10.62 -16.88 23.86
N LEU A 84 -9.91 -16.21 22.95
CA LEU A 84 -10.48 -15.17 22.12
C LEU A 84 -11.46 -15.73 21.09
N ILE A 85 -11.14 -16.83 20.41
CA ILE A 85 -12.05 -17.50 19.48
C ILE A 85 -13.30 -18.01 20.19
N THR A 86 -13.15 -18.64 21.36
CA THR A 86 -14.29 -19.10 22.16
C THR A 86 -15.23 -17.94 22.50
N ARG A 87 -14.65 -16.79 22.90
CA ARG A 87 -15.43 -15.59 23.19
C ARG A 87 -16.13 -15.05 21.93
N ILE A 88 -15.42 -14.96 20.81
CA ILE A 88 -15.98 -14.53 19.52
C ILE A 88 -17.16 -15.42 19.13
N ASN A 89 -16.99 -16.74 19.20
CA ASN A 89 -18.00 -17.71 18.80
C ASN A 89 -19.23 -17.69 19.72
N ARG A 90 -19.02 -17.52 21.03
CA ARG A 90 -20.12 -17.29 21.99
C ARG A 90 -20.94 -16.06 21.60
N GLN A 91 -20.28 -14.95 21.29
CA GLN A 91 -20.94 -13.69 20.88
C GLN A 91 -21.61 -13.79 19.51
N SER A 92 -21.24 -14.75 18.68
CA SER A 92 -21.87 -14.99 17.38
C SER A 92 -23.18 -15.76 17.46
N SER A 93 -23.40 -16.51 18.53
CA SER A 93 -24.56 -17.42 18.68
C SER A 93 -25.91 -16.71 18.94
N CYS A 94 -25.89 -15.39 19.17
CA CYS A 94 -27.06 -14.57 19.57
C CYS A 94 -27.84 -15.12 20.80
N VAL A 95 -27.29 -16.08 21.55
CA VAL A 95 -27.90 -16.70 22.74
C VAL A 95 -28.17 -15.67 23.84
N GLU A 96 -27.36 -14.62 23.91
CA GLU A 96 -27.42 -13.57 24.93
C GLU A 96 -28.18 -12.32 24.47
N CYS A 97 -28.71 -12.32 23.25
CA CYS A 97 -29.45 -11.19 22.71
C CYS A 97 -30.90 -11.19 23.24
N GLU A 98 -31.14 -10.46 24.33
CA GLU A 98 -32.51 -10.16 24.77
C GLU A 98 -33.16 -9.11 23.87
N SER A 99 -33.83 -9.53 22.78
CA SER A 99 -34.54 -8.61 21.90
C SER A 99 -36.02 -8.51 22.24
N SER A 100 -36.50 -7.29 22.52
CA SER A 100 -37.95 -7.00 22.56
C SER A 100 -38.54 -7.13 21.14
N PRO A 101 -39.76 -7.68 20.96
CA PRO A 101 -40.37 -7.97 19.67
C PRO A 101 -40.67 -6.75 18.75
N HIS A 102 -40.33 -5.54 19.17
CA HIS A 102 -40.46 -4.31 18.37
C HIS A 102 -39.20 -3.43 18.40
N SER A 103 -38.08 -4.03 18.75
CA SER A 103 -36.80 -3.35 18.93
C SER A 103 -35.98 -3.31 17.63
N ILE A 104 -35.08 -2.32 17.49
CA ILE A 104 -34.22 -2.22 16.30
C ILE A 104 -33.22 -3.39 16.22
N GLU A 105 -32.87 -3.92 17.38
CA GLU A 105 -32.13 -5.16 17.59
C GLU A 105 -32.75 -6.28 16.74
N GLN A 106 -34.06 -6.51 16.87
CA GLN A 106 -34.74 -7.59 16.16
C GLN A 106 -34.72 -7.38 14.63
N GLU A 107 -34.82 -6.13 14.17
CA GLU A 107 -34.69 -5.80 12.75
C GLU A 107 -33.30 -6.21 12.23
N PHE A 108 -32.22 -5.89 12.97
CA PHE A 108 -30.87 -6.28 12.58
C PHE A 108 -30.64 -7.79 12.67
N HIS A 109 -31.23 -8.49 13.62
CA HIS A 109 -31.18 -9.96 13.65
C HIS A 109 -31.88 -10.58 12.44
N ARG A 110 -33.07 -10.06 12.06
CA ARG A 110 -33.78 -10.51 10.86
C ARG A 110 -32.94 -10.29 9.61
N LYS A 111 -32.39 -9.08 9.44
CA LYS A 111 -31.50 -8.77 8.31
C LYS A 111 -30.24 -9.63 8.30
N TRP A 112 -29.67 -9.95 9.45
CA TRP A 112 -28.54 -10.87 9.52
C TRP A 112 -28.92 -12.26 9.05
N ASN A 113 -30.11 -12.75 9.40
CA ASN A 113 -30.61 -14.03 8.90
C ASN A 113 -30.82 -14.02 7.38
N GLU A 114 -31.25 -12.91 6.80
CA GLU A 114 -31.35 -12.76 5.35
C GLU A 114 -29.95 -12.72 4.69
N LEU A 115 -29.00 -12.01 5.31
CA LEU A 115 -27.63 -11.89 4.80
C LEU A 115 -26.84 -13.21 4.92
N LYS A 116 -26.96 -13.93 6.04
CA LYS A 116 -26.17 -15.15 6.28
C LYS A 116 -26.50 -16.23 5.26
N ASP A 117 -27.74 -16.31 4.79
CA ASP A 117 -28.18 -17.30 3.80
C ASP A 117 -27.56 -17.02 2.42
N SER A 118 -27.15 -15.76 2.17
CA SER A 118 -26.38 -15.39 0.97
C SER A 118 -24.88 -15.68 1.09
N ILE A 119 -24.38 -15.97 2.29
CA ILE A 119 -22.98 -16.33 2.53
C ILE A 119 -22.91 -17.85 2.62
N THR A 120 -22.53 -18.50 1.53
CA THR A 120 -22.30 -19.94 1.43
C THR A 120 -21.25 -20.38 2.47
N PRO A 121 -21.63 -21.13 3.53
CA PRO A 121 -20.67 -21.55 4.55
C PRO A 121 -19.53 -22.40 3.98
N SER A 122 -19.80 -23.14 2.91
CA SER A 122 -18.80 -23.93 2.17
C SER A 122 -17.65 -23.08 1.63
N ASP A 123 -17.92 -21.87 1.14
CA ASP A 123 -16.88 -21.00 0.59
C ASP A 123 -16.01 -20.43 1.71
N TYR A 124 -16.63 -20.13 2.87
CA TYR A 124 -15.92 -19.69 4.07
C TYR A 124 -15.03 -20.78 4.65
N ASP A 125 -15.57 -22.00 4.79
CA ASP A 125 -14.84 -23.16 5.32
C ASP A 125 -13.70 -23.55 4.39
N TRP A 126 -13.95 -23.55 3.07
CA TRP A 126 -12.92 -23.76 2.06
C TRP A 126 -11.81 -22.71 2.19
N PHE A 127 -12.17 -21.42 2.22
CA PHE A 127 -11.20 -20.34 2.35
C PHE A 127 -10.32 -20.49 3.58
N CYS A 128 -10.93 -20.78 4.74
CA CYS A 128 -10.16 -20.98 5.96
C CYS A 128 -9.26 -22.21 5.86
N SER A 129 -9.77 -23.33 5.32
CA SER A 129 -8.98 -24.55 5.17
C SER A 129 -7.74 -24.38 4.29
N GLN A 130 -7.83 -23.56 3.23
CA GLN A 130 -6.76 -23.40 2.26
C GLN A 130 -5.83 -22.21 2.56
N VAL A 131 -6.38 -21.12 3.09
CA VAL A 131 -5.66 -19.83 3.18
C VAL A 131 -5.07 -19.59 4.57
N THR A 132 -5.74 -20.00 5.65
CA THR A 132 -5.29 -19.62 7.00
C THR A 132 -4.23 -20.55 7.59
N LEU A 133 -3.82 -21.63 6.90
CA LEU A 133 -2.78 -22.60 7.33
C LEU A 133 -3.04 -23.25 8.72
N GLU A 134 -4.24 -23.09 9.27
CA GLU A 134 -4.56 -23.39 10.67
C GLU A 134 -5.61 -24.49 10.80
N ASP A 135 -5.60 -25.18 11.95
CA ASP A 135 -6.54 -26.24 12.28
C ASP A 135 -7.98 -25.71 12.26
N GLN A 136 -8.85 -26.40 11.52
CA GLN A 136 -10.26 -26.01 11.31
C GLN A 136 -11.08 -25.96 12.61
N SER A 137 -10.64 -26.64 13.67
CA SER A 137 -11.36 -26.69 14.94
C SER A 137 -11.43 -25.35 15.68
N ASP A 138 -10.59 -24.37 15.30
CA ASP A 138 -10.42 -23.08 15.97
C ASP A 138 -10.76 -21.88 15.06
N LEU A 139 -11.74 -22.03 14.15
CA LEU A 139 -12.14 -20.93 13.28
C LEU A 139 -13.14 -19.97 13.94
N PRO A 140 -13.01 -18.65 13.73
CA PRO A 140 -14.02 -17.69 14.14
C PRO A 140 -15.31 -17.90 13.33
N SER A 141 -16.44 -17.44 13.83
CA SER A 141 -17.69 -17.54 13.07
C SER A 141 -17.69 -16.66 11.80
N VAL A 142 -18.49 -17.08 10.81
CA VAL A 142 -18.78 -16.29 9.60
C VAL A 142 -19.26 -14.87 9.93
N SER A 143 -20.12 -14.71 10.94
CA SER A 143 -20.60 -13.39 11.37
C SER A 143 -19.47 -12.45 11.83
N PHE A 144 -18.53 -12.97 12.62
CA PHE A 144 -17.41 -12.17 13.09
C PHE A 144 -16.45 -11.84 11.94
N TRP A 145 -16.20 -12.81 11.06
CA TRP A 145 -15.42 -12.62 9.85
C TRP A 145 -15.97 -11.50 8.97
N THR A 146 -17.28 -11.50 8.72
CA THR A 146 -17.94 -10.47 7.93
C THR A 146 -17.88 -9.11 8.62
N LEU A 147 -18.04 -9.08 9.94
CA LEU A 147 -17.94 -7.86 10.75
C LEU A 147 -16.56 -7.22 10.61
N LEU A 148 -15.50 -8.00 10.89
CA LEU A 148 -14.13 -7.53 10.85
C LEU A 148 -13.75 -7.02 9.46
N SER A 149 -14.11 -7.78 8.41
CA SER A 149 -13.86 -7.38 7.01
C SER A 149 -14.52 -6.04 6.66
N ARG A 150 -15.77 -5.82 7.08
CA ARG A 150 -16.49 -4.55 6.88
C ARG A 150 -15.85 -3.39 7.64
N ILE A 151 -15.48 -3.61 8.91
CA ILE A 151 -14.78 -2.61 9.73
C ILE A 151 -13.48 -2.15 9.06
N ILE A 152 -12.67 -3.10 8.59
CA ILE A 152 -11.41 -2.83 7.93
C ILE A 152 -11.61 -2.07 6.62
N ARG A 153 -12.61 -2.46 5.82
CA ARG A 153 -12.94 -1.77 4.57
C ARG A 153 -13.32 -0.32 4.82
N ILE A 154 -14.26 -0.06 5.74
CA ILE A 154 -14.70 1.30 6.12
C ILE A 154 -13.53 2.15 6.60
N LEU A 155 -12.66 1.59 7.45
CA LEU A 155 -11.48 2.30 7.95
C LEU A 155 -10.46 2.55 6.84
N SER A 156 -10.21 1.58 5.96
CA SER A 156 -9.25 1.71 4.87
C SER A 156 -9.68 2.79 3.87
N GLU A 157 -10.94 2.79 3.46
CA GLU A 157 -11.53 3.83 2.59
C GLU A 157 -11.42 5.22 3.22
N SER A 158 -11.67 5.29 4.53
CA SER A 158 -11.55 6.54 5.29
C SER A 158 -10.11 7.01 5.37
N LEU A 159 -9.14 6.13 5.66
CA LEU A 159 -7.73 6.47 5.73
C LEU A 159 -7.16 6.87 4.36
N GLN A 160 -7.56 6.19 3.28
CA GLN A 160 -7.13 6.50 1.91
C GLN A 160 -7.59 7.87 1.42
N ALA A 161 -8.77 8.32 1.87
CA ALA A 161 -9.27 9.65 1.54
C ALA A 161 -8.42 10.80 2.12
N HIS A 162 -7.50 10.50 3.05
CA HIS A 162 -6.72 11.50 3.75
C HIS A 162 -5.32 11.64 3.18
N SER A 163 -4.85 12.89 3.13
CA SER A 163 -3.42 13.18 2.99
C SER A 163 -2.83 13.51 4.37
N PHE A 164 -1.62 13.03 4.62
CA PHE A 164 -0.89 13.28 5.86
C PHE A 164 -0.81 14.76 6.25
N LYS A 165 -0.56 15.64 5.26
CA LYS A 165 -0.45 17.09 5.47
C LYS A 165 -1.74 17.71 6.02
N ALA A 166 -2.90 17.23 5.59
CA ALA A 166 -4.18 17.69 6.14
C ALA A 166 -4.30 17.37 7.64
N ILE A 167 -3.77 16.21 8.05
CA ILE A 167 -3.78 15.75 9.45
C ILE A 167 -2.83 16.59 10.30
N THR A 168 -1.60 16.85 9.84
CA THR A 168 -0.61 17.63 10.62
C THR A 168 -0.97 19.10 10.76
N GLN A 169 -1.59 19.69 9.72
CA GLN A 169 -2.06 21.07 9.76
C GLN A 169 -3.37 21.25 10.53
N ARG A 170 -3.96 20.18 11.08
CA ARG A 170 -5.29 20.17 11.71
C ARG A 170 -6.40 20.74 10.81
N ARG A 171 -6.23 20.62 9.49
CA ARG A 171 -7.16 21.10 8.46
C ARG A 171 -8.04 19.99 7.89
N SER A 172 -7.83 18.74 8.31
CA SER A 172 -8.67 17.64 7.87
C SER A 172 -10.12 17.85 8.29
N THR A 173 -11.02 17.83 7.31
CA THR A 173 -12.47 17.82 7.55
C THR A 173 -12.90 16.44 8.06
N GLY A 174 -12.27 15.36 7.61
CA GLY A 174 -12.56 13.99 8.01
C GLY A 174 -11.71 13.44 9.16
N TRP A 175 -12.06 12.24 9.62
CA TRP A 175 -11.21 11.45 10.52
C TRP A 175 -10.13 10.70 9.72
N PRO A 176 -8.85 10.73 10.14
CA PRO A 176 -8.33 11.34 11.36
C PRO A 176 -8.05 12.85 11.22
N THR A 177 -8.28 13.59 12.30
CA THR A 177 -8.01 15.04 12.39
C THR A 177 -6.66 15.38 13.00
N LYS A 178 -6.08 14.43 13.74
CA LYS A 178 -4.80 14.56 14.44
C LYS A 178 -4.13 13.19 14.54
N LEU A 179 -2.79 13.16 14.55
CA LEU A 179 -2.01 11.91 14.64
C LEU A 179 -2.32 11.09 15.91
N SER A 180 -2.61 11.75 17.04
CA SER A 180 -3.00 11.07 18.29
C SER A 180 -4.33 10.31 18.22
N GLN A 181 -5.10 10.42 17.14
CA GLN A 181 -6.26 9.56 16.90
C GLN A 181 -5.88 8.21 16.29
N LEU A 182 -4.77 8.15 15.55
CA LEU A 182 -4.20 6.92 14.99
C LEU A 182 -3.21 6.25 15.94
N VAL A 183 -2.55 7.03 16.79
CA VAL A 183 -1.63 6.51 17.81
C VAL A 183 -2.09 7.04 19.16
N PRO A 184 -3.26 6.58 19.66
CA PRO A 184 -3.75 7.00 20.98
C PRO A 184 -3.01 6.33 22.14
N ILE A 185 -2.24 5.28 21.84
CA ILE A 185 -1.40 4.49 22.73
C ILE A 185 0.00 4.34 22.12
N GLU A 186 0.90 3.53 22.69
CA GLU A 186 2.23 3.33 22.10
C GLU A 186 2.15 2.71 20.68
N PRO A 187 3.02 3.13 19.73
CA PRO A 187 3.01 2.59 18.37
C PRO A 187 3.11 1.06 18.31
N LEU A 188 3.89 0.45 19.21
CA LEU A 188 4.03 -1.00 19.29
C LEU A 188 2.69 -1.67 19.60
N GLN A 189 1.93 -1.15 20.58
CA GLN A 189 0.62 -1.69 20.95
C GLN A 189 -0.41 -1.53 19.82
N VAL A 190 -0.31 -0.46 19.02
CA VAL A 190 -1.15 -0.30 17.82
C VAL A 190 -0.87 -1.40 16.79
N VAL A 191 0.41 -1.64 16.49
CA VAL A 191 0.81 -2.70 15.55
C VAL A 191 0.42 -4.07 16.08
N GLU A 192 0.72 -4.37 17.35
CA GLU A 192 0.35 -5.63 18.01
C GLU A 192 -1.15 -5.87 18.01
N GLY A 193 -1.97 -4.86 18.35
CA GLY A 193 -3.42 -4.98 18.37
C GLY A 193 -4.00 -5.31 17.00
N ILE A 194 -3.44 -4.76 15.92
CA ILE A 194 -3.85 -5.06 14.54
C ILE A 194 -3.31 -6.43 14.11
N MET A 195 -2.06 -6.77 14.45
CA MET A 195 -1.47 -8.07 14.11
C MET A 195 -2.13 -9.24 14.82
N GLN A 196 -2.64 -9.05 16.04
CA GLN A 196 -3.48 -10.04 16.71
C GLN A 196 -4.69 -10.42 15.86
N TRP A 197 -5.34 -9.46 15.19
CA TRP A 197 -6.41 -9.78 14.24
C TRP A 197 -5.90 -10.53 13.03
N PHE A 198 -4.75 -10.15 12.49
CA PHE A 198 -4.16 -10.86 11.36
C PHE A 198 -3.84 -12.32 11.70
N HIS A 199 -3.35 -12.59 12.92
CA HIS A 199 -3.08 -13.96 13.35
C HIS A 199 -4.35 -14.79 13.53
N ILE A 200 -5.45 -14.19 13.99
CA ILE A 200 -6.75 -14.89 14.09
C ILE A 200 -7.39 -15.04 12.70
N TYR A 201 -7.12 -14.08 11.82
CA TYR A 201 -7.76 -13.94 10.54
C TYR A 201 -6.76 -13.38 9.54
N ALA A 202 -6.07 -14.26 8.81
CA ALA A 202 -4.94 -13.92 7.94
C ALA A 202 -5.35 -13.20 6.64
N ARG A 203 -6.14 -12.13 6.74
CA ARG A 203 -6.56 -11.33 5.60
C ARG A 203 -5.58 -10.24 5.24
N PRO A 204 -5.32 -10.06 3.94
CA PRO A 204 -4.48 -8.97 3.46
C PRO A 204 -5.01 -7.60 3.83
N GLU A 205 -6.33 -7.42 3.90
CA GLU A 205 -6.94 -6.12 4.19
C GLU A 205 -6.55 -5.59 5.59
N ILE A 206 -6.31 -6.47 6.56
CA ILE A 206 -5.84 -6.08 7.90
C ILE A 206 -4.46 -5.42 7.78
N LEU A 207 -3.54 -6.08 7.08
CA LEU A 207 -2.20 -5.56 6.83
C LEU A 207 -2.27 -4.28 6.00
N ARG A 208 -3.17 -4.21 5.02
CA ARG A 208 -3.41 -3.00 4.23
C ARG A 208 -3.85 -1.83 5.10
N CYS A 209 -4.79 -2.04 6.02
CA CYS A 209 -5.20 -1.01 6.97
C CYS A 209 -4.01 -0.55 7.84
N LEU A 210 -3.17 -1.48 8.30
CA LEU A 210 -1.94 -1.15 9.04
C LEU A 210 -0.96 -0.32 8.19
N ILE A 211 -0.78 -0.65 6.91
CA ILE A 211 0.07 0.09 5.96
C ILE A 211 -0.47 1.52 5.76
N LEU A 212 -1.78 1.69 5.65
CA LEU A 212 -2.41 3.02 5.54
C LEU A 212 -2.19 3.84 6.81
N VAL A 213 -2.39 3.24 7.99
CA VAL A 213 -2.04 3.86 9.28
C VAL A 213 -0.56 4.24 9.29
N ALA A 214 0.33 3.35 8.83
CA ALA A 214 1.76 3.62 8.79
C ALA A 214 2.15 4.73 7.82
N GLY A 215 1.47 4.88 6.68
CA GLY A 215 1.66 6.00 5.76
C GLY A 215 1.22 7.34 6.38
N LEU A 216 0.19 7.32 7.23
CA LEU A 216 -0.29 8.50 7.93
C LEU A 216 0.44 8.79 9.25
N VAL A 217 1.03 7.81 9.91
CA VAL A 217 1.78 7.99 11.16
C VAL A 217 3.26 8.24 10.88
N ARG A 218 3.81 7.49 9.93
CA ARG A 218 5.21 7.49 9.48
C ARG A 218 6.22 7.01 10.50
N TYR A 219 7.32 7.76 10.66
CA TYR A 219 8.49 7.40 11.46
C TYR A 219 8.17 6.83 12.86
N PRO A 220 7.20 7.37 13.62
CA PRO A 220 6.85 6.83 14.95
C PRO A 220 6.41 5.36 14.95
N ILE A 221 5.84 4.83 13.85
CA ILE A 221 5.36 3.45 13.80
C ILE A 221 6.35 2.47 13.16
N TYR A 222 7.32 2.94 12.39
CA TYR A 222 8.21 2.07 11.60
C TYR A 222 9.06 1.14 12.46
N GLY A 223 9.49 1.61 13.64
CA GLY A 223 10.17 0.75 14.60
C GLY A 223 9.30 -0.41 15.10
N ALA A 224 8.00 -0.18 15.29
CA ALA A 224 7.04 -1.21 15.67
C ALA A 224 6.76 -2.19 14.50
N LEU A 225 6.64 -1.69 13.26
CA LEU A 225 6.48 -2.55 12.08
C LEU A 225 7.67 -3.50 11.91
N ARG A 226 8.90 -3.01 12.10
CA ARG A 226 10.10 -3.86 12.04
C ARG A 226 10.09 -4.91 13.15
N ARG A 227 9.78 -4.53 14.39
CA ARG A 227 9.74 -5.46 15.53
C ARG A 227 8.73 -6.58 15.36
N GLN A 228 7.61 -6.30 14.68
CA GLN A 228 6.56 -7.27 14.37
C GLN A 228 6.76 -7.95 13.00
N SER A 229 7.94 -7.81 12.39
CA SER A 229 8.33 -8.46 11.13
C SER A 229 7.31 -8.29 9.99
N ILE A 230 6.64 -7.14 9.91
CA ILE A 230 5.52 -6.91 8.98
C ILE A 230 5.90 -7.16 7.52
N ALA A 231 7.14 -6.84 7.13
CA ALA A 231 7.62 -7.13 5.78
C ALA A 231 7.57 -8.63 5.49
N ALA A 232 8.14 -9.46 6.35
CA ALA A 232 8.15 -10.91 6.21
C ALA A 232 6.72 -11.46 6.17
N THR A 233 5.85 -11.01 7.09
CA THR A 233 4.43 -11.41 7.09
C THR A 233 3.74 -11.11 5.76
N ILE A 234 3.92 -9.90 5.20
CA ILE A 234 3.34 -9.54 3.90
C ILE A 234 3.90 -10.41 2.77
N MET A 235 5.23 -10.64 2.74
CA MET A 235 5.85 -11.47 1.71
C MET A 235 5.36 -12.91 1.78
N ASP A 236 5.37 -13.51 2.96
CA ASP A 236 5.02 -14.92 3.16
C ASP A 236 3.52 -15.16 2.92
N SER A 237 2.64 -14.27 3.35
CA SER A 237 1.20 -14.36 3.04
C SER A 237 0.90 -14.16 1.56
N THR A 238 1.64 -13.28 0.88
CA THR A 238 1.48 -13.11 -0.58
C THR A 238 1.98 -14.35 -1.32
N LYS A 239 3.11 -14.92 -0.89
CA LYS A 239 3.64 -16.18 -1.45
C LYS A 239 2.64 -17.32 -1.28
N HIS A 240 2.10 -17.50 -0.08
CA HIS A 240 1.11 -18.54 0.21
C HIS A 240 -0.10 -18.49 -0.73
N VAL A 241 -0.70 -17.31 -0.89
CA VAL A 241 -1.85 -17.15 -1.80
C VAL A 241 -1.45 -17.36 -3.25
N LEU A 242 -0.24 -16.95 -3.64
CA LEU A 242 0.29 -17.20 -4.98
C LEU A 242 0.45 -18.70 -5.24
N ASP A 243 1.02 -19.44 -4.29
CA ASP A 243 1.19 -20.89 -4.39
C ASP A 243 -0.14 -21.62 -4.51
N LEU A 244 -1.12 -21.25 -3.67
CA LEU A 244 -2.48 -21.79 -3.76
C LEU A 244 -3.10 -21.51 -5.13
N THR A 245 -2.90 -20.30 -5.66
CA THR A 245 -3.38 -19.93 -7.00
C THR A 245 -2.71 -20.79 -8.08
N MET A 246 -1.40 -20.99 -7.98
CA MET A 246 -0.64 -21.83 -8.90
C MET A 246 -1.11 -23.29 -8.85
N THR A 247 -1.26 -23.87 -7.67
CA THR A 247 -1.76 -25.23 -7.47
C THR A 247 -3.16 -25.40 -8.06
N MET A 248 -4.06 -24.44 -7.85
CA MET A 248 -5.42 -24.51 -8.37
C MET A 248 -5.47 -24.39 -9.89
N MET A 249 -4.63 -23.54 -10.50
CA MET A 249 -4.57 -23.40 -11.96
C MET A 249 -3.86 -24.58 -12.67
N THR A 250 -3.00 -25.31 -11.96
CA THR A 250 -2.24 -26.44 -12.53
C THR A 250 -2.90 -27.79 -12.28
N SER A 251 -3.80 -27.90 -11.30
CA SER A 251 -4.50 -29.15 -11.01
C SER A 251 -5.47 -29.52 -12.13
N THR A 252 -5.19 -30.63 -12.81
CA THR A 252 -6.07 -31.21 -13.83
C THR A 252 -7.27 -31.95 -13.23
N GLU A 253 -7.17 -32.36 -11.97
CA GLU A 253 -8.14 -33.24 -11.30
C GLU A 253 -9.21 -32.47 -10.52
N ASN A 254 -8.90 -31.25 -10.05
CA ASN A 254 -9.85 -30.42 -9.33
C ASN A 254 -10.43 -29.34 -10.25
N ARG A 255 -11.62 -29.60 -10.81
CA ARG A 255 -12.48 -28.52 -11.28
C ARG A 255 -12.99 -27.77 -10.05
N SER A 256 -12.23 -26.81 -9.57
CA SER A 256 -12.69 -25.90 -8.52
C SER A 256 -14.01 -25.28 -8.95
N SER A 257 -14.91 -25.08 -7.99
CA SER A 257 -16.16 -24.39 -8.28
C SER A 257 -15.85 -22.97 -8.76
N GLN A 258 -16.75 -22.39 -9.54
CA GLN A 258 -16.61 -21.00 -9.96
C GLN A 258 -16.55 -20.04 -8.76
N SER A 259 -17.25 -20.37 -7.66
CA SER A 259 -17.19 -19.60 -6.42
C SER A 259 -15.79 -19.66 -5.79
N GLU A 260 -15.18 -20.84 -5.68
CA GLU A 260 -13.83 -21.03 -5.15
C GLU A 260 -12.80 -20.23 -5.97
N LEU A 261 -12.88 -20.30 -7.29
CA LEU A 261 -11.99 -19.54 -8.17
C LEU A 261 -12.16 -18.03 -8.01
N ARG A 262 -13.41 -17.55 -7.88
CA ARG A 262 -13.68 -16.13 -7.66
C ARG A 262 -13.15 -15.65 -6.31
N TRP A 263 -13.36 -16.43 -5.26
CA TRP A 263 -12.83 -16.13 -3.92
C TRP A 263 -11.31 -16.08 -3.90
N LEU A 264 -10.64 -17.03 -4.57
CA LEU A 264 -9.19 -17.02 -4.67
C LEU A 264 -8.70 -15.80 -5.44
N TYR A 265 -9.37 -15.43 -6.54
CA TYR A 265 -9.06 -14.21 -7.29
C TYR A 265 -9.16 -12.96 -6.42
N ASP A 266 -10.28 -12.77 -5.72
CA ASP A 266 -10.49 -11.59 -4.87
C ASP A 266 -9.43 -11.52 -3.75
N THR A 267 -9.08 -12.67 -3.17
CA THR A 267 -8.02 -12.79 -2.16
C THR A 267 -6.64 -12.47 -2.74
N PHE A 268 -6.32 -13.02 -3.91
CA PHE A 268 -5.08 -12.77 -4.62
C PHE A 268 -4.93 -11.28 -4.94
N VAL A 269 -5.97 -10.64 -5.48
CA VAL A 269 -5.99 -9.19 -5.76
C VAL A 269 -5.77 -8.38 -4.49
N SER A 270 -6.37 -8.79 -3.38
CA SER A 270 -6.19 -8.13 -2.07
C SER A 270 -4.76 -8.26 -1.55
N CYS A 271 -4.14 -9.44 -1.65
CA CYS A 271 -2.72 -9.68 -1.35
C CYS A 271 -1.82 -8.77 -2.20
N VAL A 272 -2.02 -8.78 -3.52
CA VAL A 272 -1.22 -7.98 -4.48
C VAL A 272 -1.31 -6.49 -4.16
N ASN A 273 -2.52 -5.97 -3.90
CA ASN A 273 -2.70 -4.57 -3.53
C ASN A 273 -2.02 -4.23 -2.20
N THR A 274 -2.08 -5.13 -1.23
CA THR A 274 -1.40 -4.98 0.06
C THR A 274 0.12 -4.94 -0.11
N LEU A 275 0.71 -5.86 -0.89
CA LEU A 275 2.12 -5.84 -1.23
C LEU A 275 2.52 -4.57 -1.97
N PHE A 276 1.71 -4.11 -2.92
CA PHE A 276 1.96 -2.87 -3.67
C PHE A 276 1.93 -1.65 -2.76
N ASP A 277 0.93 -1.53 -1.89
CA ASP A 277 0.81 -0.42 -0.96
C ASP A 277 1.96 -0.41 0.06
N PHE A 278 2.37 -1.59 0.56
CA PHE A 278 3.56 -1.71 1.40
C PHE A 278 4.84 -1.33 0.67
N THR A 279 5.04 -1.83 -0.55
CA THR A 279 6.22 -1.54 -1.34
C THR A 279 6.30 -0.05 -1.67
N ARG A 280 5.17 0.60 -1.97
CA ARG A 280 5.09 2.06 -2.14
C ARG A 280 5.40 2.81 -0.85
N LEU A 281 4.89 2.35 0.29
CA LEU A 281 5.23 2.91 1.59
C LEU A 281 6.74 2.87 1.81
N VAL A 282 7.38 1.71 1.62
CA VAL A 282 8.84 1.57 1.77
C VAL A 282 9.59 2.47 0.79
N LEU A 283 9.21 2.44 -0.49
CA LEU A 283 9.87 3.17 -1.58
C LEU A 283 9.49 4.65 -1.68
N ALA A 284 8.73 5.17 -0.73
CA ALA A 284 8.36 6.57 -0.69
C ALA A 284 9.60 7.46 -0.81
N SER A 285 9.51 8.51 -1.64
CA SER A 285 10.59 9.47 -1.89
C SER A 285 11.11 10.04 -0.58
N TYR A 286 10.19 10.46 0.29
CA TYR A 286 10.47 11.09 1.57
C TYR A 286 11.10 10.17 2.64
N HIS A 287 11.28 8.87 2.39
CA HIS A 287 11.96 8.00 3.33
C HIS A 287 13.48 8.09 3.22
N PRO A 288 14.19 8.39 4.32
CA PRO A 288 15.63 8.18 4.39
C PRO A 288 16.01 6.73 4.06
N GLY A 289 17.20 6.51 3.51
CA GLY A 289 17.71 5.17 3.21
C GLY A 289 17.65 4.22 4.41
N GLU A 290 17.99 4.71 5.62
CA GLU A 290 17.89 3.93 6.87
C GLU A 290 16.46 3.44 7.13
N THR A 291 15.44 4.29 6.90
CA THR A 291 14.03 3.90 7.06
C THR A 291 13.63 2.83 6.07
N LYS A 292 14.05 2.95 4.80
CA LYS A 292 13.78 1.94 3.77
C LYS A 292 14.41 0.61 4.15
N SER A 293 15.65 0.66 4.64
CA SER A 293 16.38 -0.50 5.16
C SER A 293 15.68 -1.15 6.34
N ILE A 294 15.26 -0.36 7.34
CA ILE A 294 14.54 -0.85 8.54
C ILE A 294 13.25 -1.58 8.15
N LEU A 295 12.50 -1.04 7.18
CA LEU A 295 11.20 -1.60 6.80
C LEU A 295 11.32 -2.83 5.89
N MET A 296 12.39 -2.99 5.13
CA MET A 296 12.56 -4.09 4.17
C MET A 296 13.69 -5.06 4.54
N ASP A 297 14.27 -4.92 5.74
CA ASP A 297 15.39 -5.73 6.25
C ASP A 297 15.11 -7.24 6.05
N GLY A 298 16.03 -7.94 5.39
CA GLY A 298 15.90 -9.37 5.07
C GLY A 298 14.76 -9.77 4.12
N ASN A 299 14.10 -8.84 3.43
CA ASN A 299 12.92 -9.14 2.60
C ASN A 299 12.98 -8.55 1.17
N GLN A 300 14.10 -7.92 0.81
CA GLN A 300 14.26 -7.25 -0.49
C GLN A 300 14.16 -8.24 -1.66
N ASN A 301 14.84 -9.39 -1.56
CA ASN A 301 14.85 -10.42 -2.60
C ASN A 301 13.46 -11.05 -2.76
N LYS A 302 12.81 -11.40 -1.64
CA LYS A 302 11.43 -11.91 -1.61
C LYS A 302 10.47 -10.93 -2.29
N ALA A 303 10.58 -9.63 -2.03
CA ALA A 303 9.75 -8.61 -2.65
C ALA A 303 9.90 -8.58 -4.18
N VAL A 304 11.14 -8.59 -4.69
CA VAL A 304 11.40 -8.61 -6.14
C VAL A 304 10.87 -9.89 -6.79
N GLN A 305 11.09 -11.04 -6.14
CA GLN A 305 10.59 -12.32 -6.63
C GLN A 305 9.06 -12.37 -6.68
N LEU A 306 8.36 -11.88 -5.65
CA LEU A 306 6.89 -11.85 -5.66
C LEU A 306 6.35 -10.91 -6.73
N LEU A 307 6.92 -9.71 -6.86
CA LEU A 307 6.55 -8.76 -7.90
C LEU A 307 6.78 -9.35 -9.31
N SER A 308 7.83 -10.16 -9.45
CA SER A 308 8.11 -10.93 -10.65
C SER A 308 7.02 -11.99 -10.92
N LEU A 309 6.71 -12.86 -9.96
CA LEU A 309 5.68 -13.91 -10.12
C LEU A 309 4.29 -13.32 -10.40
N ILE A 310 3.90 -12.25 -9.69
CA ILE A 310 2.61 -11.55 -9.90
C ILE A 310 2.46 -11.08 -11.36
N SER A 311 3.55 -10.63 -11.99
CA SER A 311 3.54 -10.16 -13.37
C SER A 311 3.23 -11.27 -14.40
N TYR A 312 3.43 -12.54 -14.03
CA TYR A 312 3.09 -13.73 -14.81
C TYR A 312 1.73 -14.32 -14.44
N VAL A 313 1.46 -14.46 -13.13
CA VAL A 313 0.26 -15.15 -12.61
C VAL A 313 -1.02 -14.35 -12.82
N TYR A 314 -1.00 -13.05 -12.54
CA TYR A 314 -2.22 -12.23 -12.53
C TYR A 314 -2.97 -12.22 -13.88
N PRO A 315 -2.31 -12.01 -15.05
CA PRO A 315 -3.01 -12.02 -16.34
C PRO A 315 -3.75 -13.34 -16.62
N VAL A 316 -3.13 -14.48 -16.32
CA VAL A 316 -3.71 -15.81 -16.54
C VAL A 316 -4.91 -16.01 -15.61
N LEU A 317 -4.74 -15.73 -14.31
CA LEU A 317 -5.83 -15.86 -13.34
C LEU A 317 -7.04 -14.99 -13.70
N ASN A 318 -6.81 -13.72 -14.05
CA ASN A 318 -7.85 -12.78 -14.45
C ASN A 318 -8.61 -13.27 -15.69
N TYR A 319 -7.89 -13.79 -16.69
CA TYR A 319 -8.47 -14.39 -17.88
C TYR A 319 -9.33 -15.61 -17.52
N THR A 320 -8.84 -16.52 -16.68
CA THR A 320 -9.58 -17.74 -16.30
C THR A 320 -10.88 -17.41 -15.57
N VAL A 321 -10.86 -16.45 -14.64
CA VAL A 321 -12.04 -16.04 -13.86
C VAL A 321 -13.10 -15.40 -14.75
N ASN A 322 -12.70 -14.49 -15.65
CA ASN A 322 -13.63 -13.69 -16.44
C ASN A 322 -14.18 -14.41 -17.68
N ASN A 323 -13.46 -15.38 -18.27
CA ASN A 323 -14.00 -16.13 -19.42
C ASN A 323 -14.94 -17.28 -19.00
N GLN A 324 -14.96 -17.66 -17.72
CA GLN A 324 -15.93 -18.65 -17.23
C GLN A 324 -17.32 -18.08 -17.00
N THR A 325 -17.46 -16.75 -16.91
CA THR A 325 -18.76 -16.07 -16.73
C THR A 325 -19.51 -15.83 -18.03
N ASP A 326 -18.85 -16.04 -19.18
CA ASP A 326 -19.39 -15.67 -20.49
C ASP A 326 -20.25 -16.80 -21.07
N SER A 327 -21.37 -17.06 -20.39
CA SER A 327 -22.43 -17.94 -20.89
C SER A 327 -23.36 -17.18 -21.84
N GLY A 328 -22.84 -16.71 -22.98
CA GLY A 328 -23.64 -16.51 -24.19
C GLY A 328 -24.27 -15.13 -24.47
N ASP A 329 -24.05 -14.12 -23.64
CA ASP A 329 -24.51 -12.76 -23.93
C ASP A 329 -23.28 -11.85 -24.13
N GLU A 330 -22.91 -11.62 -25.39
CA GLU A 330 -21.86 -10.70 -25.83
C GLU A 330 -22.24 -9.23 -25.52
N GLU A 331 -22.44 -8.87 -24.24
CA GLU A 331 -22.52 -7.46 -23.87
C GLU A 331 -21.13 -6.83 -24.01
N GLU A 332 -21.00 -5.93 -25.00
CA GLU A 332 -19.82 -5.10 -25.22
C GLU A 332 -19.35 -4.47 -23.90
N ILE A 333 -18.28 -5.02 -23.33
CA ILE A 333 -17.61 -4.47 -22.15
C ILE A 333 -17.18 -3.03 -22.49
N GLY A 334 -17.85 -2.05 -21.88
CA GLY A 334 -17.57 -0.63 -22.06
C GLY A 334 -16.09 -0.30 -21.83
N HIS A 335 -15.44 0.19 -22.89
CA HIS A 335 -14.00 0.41 -23.07
C HIS A 335 -13.33 1.52 -22.22
N ASP A 336 -13.89 1.93 -21.08
CA ASP A 336 -13.37 3.11 -20.35
C ASP A 336 -12.23 2.84 -19.36
N ASP A 337 -11.96 1.57 -19.01
CA ASP A 337 -10.65 1.23 -18.46
C ASP A 337 -9.72 0.91 -19.64
N GLU A 338 -8.58 1.60 -19.74
CA GLU A 338 -7.49 1.22 -20.67
C GLU A 338 -7.00 -0.19 -20.30
N LEU A 339 -7.73 -1.20 -20.78
CA LEU A 339 -7.25 -2.55 -20.94
C LEU A 339 -6.18 -2.48 -22.04
N ASP A 340 -5.11 -3.27 -21.93
CA ASP A 340 -4.23 -3.40 -23.08
C ASP A 340 -5.00 -4.16 -24.16
N GLN A 341 -4.37 -4.33 -25.31
CA GLN A 341 -4.90 -5.14 -26.42
C GLN A 341 -5.23 -6.62 -26.04
N TYR A 342 -5.20 -6.98 -24.75
CA TYR A 342 -5.41 -8.31 -24.20
C TYR A 342 -6.45 -8.37 -23.06
N GLY A 343 -7.21 -7.29 -22.80
CA GLY A 343 -8.27 -7.33 -21.78
C GLY A 343 -7.77 -7.39 -20.33
N VAL A 344 -6.47 -7.10 -20.09
CA VAL A 344 -5.90 -7.02 -18.74
C VAL A 344 -5.94 -5.57 -18.29
N PRO A 345 -6.38 -5.26 -17.05
CA PRO A 345 -6.14 -3.96 -16.46
C PRO A 345 -4.63 -3.70 -16.46
N VAL A 346 -4.19 -2.84 -17.39
CA VAL A 346 -2.77 -2.58 -17.69
C VAL A 346 -1.98 -2.20 -16.44
N ASP A 347 -2.70 -1.73 -15.43
CA ASP A 347 -2.18 -1.26 -14.17
C ASP A 347 -1.45 -2.35 -13.35
N VAL A 348 -1.96 -3.59 -13.20
CA VAL A 348 -1.36 -4.54 -12.23
C VAL A 348 0.01 -5.05 -12.66
N LYS A 349 0.12 -5.58 -13.90
CA LYS A 349 1.40 -6.06 -14.44
C LYS A 349 2.42 -4.92 -14.52
N ARG A 350 2.00 -3.75 -15.01
CA ARG A 350 2.84 -2.56 -15.08
C ARG A 350 3.33 -2.16 -13.70
N ARG A 351 2.44 -2.07 -12.70
CA ARG A 351 2.78 -1.77 -11.30
C ARG A 351 3.75 -2.77 -10.70
N ALA A 352 3.54 -4.06 -10.94
CA ALA A 352 4.45 -5.11 -10.47
C ALA A 352 5.87 -4.89 -11.03
N CYS A 353 6.00 -4.69 -12.34
CA CYS A 353 7.28 -4.41 -12.98
C CYS A 353 7.93 -3.11 -12.49
N THR A 354 7.15 -2.02 -12.39
CA THR A 354 7.63 -0.72 -11.89
C THR A 354 8.15 -0.84 -10.46
N LEU A 355 7.36 -1.43 -9.56
CA LEU A 355 7.75 -1.57 -8.15
C LEU A 355 8.91 -2.54 -8.00
N GLY A 356 8.94 -3.66 -8.72
CA GLY A 356 10.02 -4.63 -8.69
C GLY A 356 11.35 -4.01 -9.10
N CYS A 357 11.35 -3.25 -10.20
CA CYS A 357 12.51 -2.47 -10.64
C CYS A 357 12.95 -1.45 -9.58
N ARG A 358 12.01 -0.71 -8.98
CA ARG A 358 12.35 0.28 -7.95
C ARG A 358 12.92 -0.37 -6.69
N VAL A 359 12.40 -1.52 -6.24
CA VAL A 359 13.00 -2.29 -5.13
C VAL A 359 14.41 -2.72 -5.50
N TYR A 360 14.56 -3.37 -6.65
CA TYR A 360 15.85 -3.87 -7.16
C TYR A 360 16.93 -2.80 -7.12
N ARG A 361 16.62 -1.61 -7.62
CA ARG A 361 17.57 -0.50 -7.64
C ARG A 361 17.75 0.20 -6.31
N THR A 362 16.66 0.45 -5.57
CA THR A 362 16.73 1.18 -4.29
C THR A 362 17.63 0.46 -3.30
N PHE A 363 17.60 -0.87 -3.30
CA PHE A 363 18.45 -1.69 -2.44
C PHE A 363 19.75 -2.12 -3.11
N ASN A 364 20.06 -1.58 -4.30
CA ASN A 364 21.24 -1.89 -5.11
C ASN A 364 21.46 -3.39 -5.29
N ILE A 365 20.42 -4.19 -5.53
CA ILE A 365 20.51 -5.66 -5.60
C ILE A 365 21.56 -6.10 -6.64
N GLN A 366 21.74 -5.32 -7.72
CA GLN A 366 22.73 -5.55 -8.77
C GLN A 366 24.22 -5.44 -8.35
N ASP A 367 24.55 -4.67 -7.31
CA ASP A 367 25.94 -4.32 -7.04
C ASP A 367 26.68 -5.47 -6.33
N THR A 368 27.48 -6.22 -7.08
CA THR A 368 28.34 -7.32 -6.58
C THR A 368 29.49 -6.86 -5.67
N ILE A 369 29.56 -5.57 -5.30
CA ILE A 369 30.66 -4.96 -4.52
C ILE A 369 30.62 -5.39 -3.02
N GLY A 370 29.77 -6.36 -2.65
CA GLY A 370 29.70 -6.98 -1.31
C GLY A 370 30.09 -8.46 -1.33
N PRO A 371 29.94 -9.21 -0.23
CA PRO A 371 30.09 -10.66 -0.25
C PRO A 371 29.21 -11.26 -1.36
N ALA A 372 29.70 -12.32 -2.02
CA ALA A 372 29.08 -12.94 -3.18
C ALA A 372 27.57 -13.05 -3.02
N ARG A 373 26.83 -12.26 -3.79
CA ARG A 373 25.37 -12.25 -3.75
C ARG A 373 24.85 -13.41 -4.59
N PRO A 374 23.82 -14.14 -4.15
CA PRO A 374 23.11 -15.02 -5.05
C PRO A 374 22.58 -14.18 -6.21
N ALA A 375 22.90 -14.57 -7.45
CA ALA A 375 22.21 -14.00 -8.59
C ALA A 375 20.72 -14.33 -8.42
N VAL A 376 19.89 -13.31 -8.24
CA VAL A 376 18.44 -13.50 -8.16
C VAL A 376 17.94 -13.42 -9.59
N PRO A 377 17.51 -14.54 -10.23
CA PRO A 377 16.76 -14.42 -11.47
C PRO A 377 15.53 -13.56 -11.20
N TYR A 378 15.17 -12.67 -12.12
CA TYR A 378 13.95 -11.87 -12.03
C TYR A 378 13.25 -11.85 -13.38
N ALA A 379 11.93 -11.59 -13.37
CA ALA A 379 11.11 -11.63 -14.57
C ALA A 379 11.73 -10.77 -15.67
N VAL A 380 11.67 -11.29 -16.89
CA VAL A 380 12.00 -10.55 -18.12
C VAL A 380 11.19 -9.24 -18.18
N GLY A 381 9.97 -9.23 -17.64
CA GLY A 381 9.15 -8.02 -17.50
C GLY A 381 9.82 -6.92 -16.68
N ILE A 382 10.42 -7.25 -15.53
CA ILE A 382 11.15 -6.29 -14.69
C ILE A 382 12.43 -5.84 -15.41
N ALA A 383 13.17 -6.77 -16.01
CA ALA A 383 14.39 -6.45 -16.77
C ALA A 383 14.12 -5.52 -17.95
N ASN A 384 13.08 -5.81 -18.73
CA ASN A 384 12.67 -5.01 -19.87
C ASN A 384 12.14 -3.65 -19.45
N TYR A 385 11.39 -3.59 -18.33
CA TYR A 385 10.96 -2.32 -17.76
C TYR A 385 12.19 -1.50 -17.34
N ASP A 386 13.13 -2.12 -16.63
CA ASP A 386 14.37 -1.49 -16.21
C ASP A 386 15.19 -0.95 -17.40
N LYS A 387 15.38 -1.78 -18.42
CA LYS A 387 16.08 -1.41 -19.67
C LYS A 387 15.37 -0.27 -20.39
N LYS A 388 14.05 -0.36 -20.57
CA LYS A 388 13.23 0.63 -21.29
C LYS A 388 13.21 1.98 -20.59
N PHE A 389 13.01 1.99 -19.27
CA PHE A 389 12.70 3.21 -18.54
C PHE A 389 13.91 3.85 -17.87
N PHE A 390 14.90 3.05 -17.49
CA PHE A 390 16.01 3.58 -16.72
C PHE A 390 17.36 3.51 -17.44
N PHE A 391 17.59 2.52 -18.30
CA PHE A 391 18.81 2.51 -19.11
C PHE A 391 18.63 3.25 -20.44
N GLY A 392 17.43 3.22 -21.03
CA GLY A 392 17.26 3.69 -22.40
C GLY A 392 18.27 3.02 -23.36
N PRO A 393 18.30 3.43 -24.63
CA PRO A 393 19.33 2.97 -25.56
C PRO A 393 20.72 3.61 -25.34
N SER A 394 20.88 4.52 -24.37
CA SER A 394 22.09 5.34 -24.20
C SER A 394 22.47 5.53 -22.74
N THR A 395 23.70 5.17 -22.39
CA THR A 395 24.40 5.61 -21.16
C THR A 395 24.23 7.13 -20.95
N GLY A 396 23.86 7.59 -19.74
CA GLY A 396 23.74 9.02 -19.46
C GLY A 396 22.63 9.47 -18.50
N PHE A 397 21.69 8.58 -18.11
CA PHE A 397 20.49 8.94 -17.37
C PHE A 397 20.70 9.24 -15.86
N GLU A 398 21.90 9.03 -15.35
CA GLU A 398 22.15 9.08 -13.91
C GLU A 398 22.19 10.51 -13.33
N ALA A 399 22.48 11.51 -14.17
CA ALA A 399 22.35 12.92 -13.80
C ALA A 399 20.88 13.28 -13.56
N GLU A 400 20.01 12.86 -14.47
CA GLU A 400 18.58 13.09 -14.44
C GLU A 400 17.90 12.35 -13.28
N LEU A 401 18.37 11.15 -12.91
CA LEU A 401 17.90 10.42 -11.73
C LEU A 401 18.35 11.05 -10.41
N GLY A 402 19.60 11.50 -10.32
CA GLY A 402 20.09 12.22 -9.14
C GLY A 402 19.32 13.52 -8.92
N LEU A 403 19.04 14.21 -10.02
CA LEU A 403 18.21 15.39 -10.01
C LEU A 403 16.74 15.06 -9.73
N SER A 404 16.16 13.99 -10.25
CA SER A 404 14.78 13.58 -9.92
C SER A 404 14.65 13.25 -8.45
N PHE A 405 15.65 12.59 -7.88
CA PHE A 405 15.72 12.31 -6.46
C PHE A 405 15.76 13.61 -5.66
N VAL A 406 16.53 14.61 -6.10
CA VAL A 406 16.59 15.90 -5.43
C VAL A 406 15.32 16.71 -5.64
N TRP A 407 14.72 16.67 -6.82
CA TRP A 407 13.47 17.35 -7.11
C TRP A 407 12.32 16.76 -6.32
N GLY A 408 12.25 15.42 -6.23
CA GLY A 408 11.33 14.74 -5.33
C GLY A 408 11.61 15.09 -3.87
N ASN A 409 12.86 15.03 -3.42
CA ASN A 409 13.18 15.14 -1.99
C ASN A 409 13.32 16.57 -1.44
N SER A 410 13.63 17.56 -2.29
CA SER A 410 13.59 18.98 -1.92
C SER A 410 12.16 19.47 -1.74
N LEU A 411 11.21 18.86 -2.43
CA LEU A 411 9.78 19.12 -2.28
C LEU A 411 9.16 18.26 -1.18
N ASP A 412 9.65 17.02 -1.00
CA ASP A 412 9.11 16.01 -0.08
C ASP A 412 10.01 15.72 1.15
N TYR A 413 10.37 16.74 1.94
CA TYR A 413 10.44 16.56 3.39
C TYR A 413 11.74 16.07 4.08
N GLY A 414 12.96 16.45 3.68
CA GLY A 414 14.17 16.09 4.46
C GLY A 414 15.29 17.13 4.47
N CYS A 415 16.22 16.98 5.42
CA CYS A 415 17.51 17.67 5.34
C CYS A 415 18.31 17.10 4.18
N PHE A 416 18.84 17.96 3.30
CA PHE A 416 19.63 17.59 2.13
C PHE A 416 20.91 16.84 2.50
N ASN A 417 21.47 17.11 3.68
CA ASN A 417 22.52 16.27 4.26
C ASN A 417 22.00 14.85 4.53
N ARG A 418 22.44 13.88 3.72
CA ARG A 418 22.07 12.46 3.81
C ARG A 418 22.47 11.77 5.12
N PHE A 419 23.45 12.31 5.84
CA PHE A 419 23.94 11.79 7.13
C PHE A 419 23.42 12.61 8.31
N CYS A 420 22.35 13.36 8.10
CA CYS A 420 21.70 14.08 9.16
C CYS A 420 21.20 13.08 10.21
N SER A 421 21.89 13.02 11.36
CA SER A 421 21.51 12.17 12.51
C SER A 421 20.16 12.56 13.09
N THR A 422 19.75 13.79 12.80
CA THR A 422 18.46 14.30 13.19
C THR A 422 17.46 13.67 12.23
N LYS A 423 16.81 12.58 12.67
CA LYS A 423 15.86 11.73 11.92
C LYS A 423 14.58 12.44 11.46
N TRP A 424 14.63 13.76 11.37
CA TRP A 424 13.49 14.63 11.19
C TRP A 424 13.26 14.82 9.71
N THR A 425 12.23 14.17 9.19
CA THR A 425 11.53 14.73 8.06
C THR A 425 10.94 16.08 8.47
N LEU A 426 10.74 17.00 7.52
CA LEU A 426 10.07 18.32 7.73
C LEU A 426 8.80 18.23 8.60
N GLU A 427 8.15 17.09 8.55
CA GLU A 427 6.87 16.78 9.18
C GLU A 427 6.98 16.36 10.65
N GLY A 428 8.14 15.92 11.12
CA GLY A 428 8.32 15.44 12.49
C GLY A 428 8.26 16.54 13.57
N ILE A 429 8.46 17.82 13.21
CA ILE A 429 8.56 18.90 14.22
C ILE A 429 7.93 20.23 13.78
N GLY A 430 7.40 20.35 12.55
CA GLY A 430 6.92 21.65 12.06
C GLY A 430 8.02 22.74 12.02
N ARG A 431 9.29 22.34 11.91
CA ARG A 431 10.42 23.27 11.78
C ARG A 431 10.58 23.70 10.32
N LYS A 432 10.77 25.00 10.10
CA LYS A 432 11.18 25.54 8.80
C LYS A 432 12.60 25.03 8.49
N LEU A 433 12.81 24.42 7.32
CA LEU A 433 14.17 24.12 6.84
C LEU A 433 14.79 25.41 6.29
N MET A 434 16.11 25.54 6.45
CA MET A 434 16.87 26.61 5.84
C MET A 434 17.17 26.26 4.40
N VAL A 435 16.84 27.16 3.49
CA VAL A 435 17.17 27.03 2.07
C VAL A 435 18.62 27.46 1.85
N CYS A 436 19.36 26.76 1.00
CA CYS A 436 20.69 27.20 0.62
C CYS A 436 20.60 28.52 -0.19
N GLY A 437 21.21 29.59 0.32
CA GLY A 437 21.23 30.88 -0.36
C GLY A 437 21.96 30.92 -1.71
N GLY A 438 22.70 29.86 -2.08
CA GLY A 438 23.29 29.72 -3.41
C GLY A 438 22.29 29.16 -4.42
N CYS A 439 22.02 27.86 -4.33
CA CYS A 439 21.20 27.18 -5.34
C CYS A 439 19.68 27.31 -5.15
N SER A 440 19.22 27.71 -3.97
CA SER A 440 17.81 27.73 -3.56
C SER A 440 17.05 26.39 -3.66
N GLY A 441 17.70 25.30 -4.08
CA GLY A 441 17.09 23.97 -4.22
C GLY A 441 17.35 23.05 -3.01
N ALA A 442 18.50 23.19 -2.35
CA ALA A 442 18.86 22.35 -1.20
C ALA A 442 18.29 22.92 0.11
N HIS A 443 17.64 22.07 0.90
CA HIS A 443 17.02 22.43 2.17
C HIS A 443 17.73 21.73 3.34
N TYR A 444 18.03 22.43 4.42
CA TYR A 444 18.78 21.89 5.56
C TYR A 444 18.03 22.11 6.86
N CYS A 445 18.13 21.17 7.81
CA CYS A 445 17.53 21.34 9.14
C CYS A 445 18.27 22.37 10.00
N GLY A 446 19.43 22.84 9.55
CA GLY A 446 20.26 23.85 10.22
C GLY A 446 21.63 23.99 9.57
N MET A 447 22.37 25.03 9.98
CA MET A 447 23.63 25.42 9.35
C MET A 447 24.70 24.33 9.48
N ALA A 448 24.71 23.59 10.60
CA ALA A 448 25.63 22.49 10.81
C ALA A 448 25.50 21.39 9.73
N CYS A 449 24.26 21.07 9.32
CA CYS A 449 24.03 20.09 8.28
C CYS A 449 24.43 20.62 6.90
N GLN A 450 24.18 21.90 6.64
CA GLN A 450 24.64 22.57 5.43
C GLN A 450 26.17 22.54 5.32
N ILE A 451 26.89 22.95 6.37
CA ILE A 451 28.36 22.95 6.40
C ILE A 451 28.91 21.54 6.18
N LYS A 452 28.36 20.53 6.87
CA LYS A 452 28.78 19.13 6.69
C LYS A 452 28.64 18.65 5.25
N ASP A 453 27.50 18.93 4.63
CA ASP A 453 27.24 18.51 3.25
C ASP A 453 28.03 19.34 2.23
N TRP A 454 28.23 20.63 2.51
CA TRP A 454 29.09 21.53 1.74
C TRP A 454 30.53 21.03 1.65
N HIS A 455 31.01 20.38 2.71
CA HIS A 455 32.36 19.82 2.84
C HIS A 455 32.40 18.28 2.77
N ASP A 456 31.34 17.60 2.30
CA ASP A 456 31.35 16.14 2.15
C ASP A 456 32.53 15.71 1.27
N LYS A 457 33.33 14.76 1.74
CA LYS A 457 34.57 14.35 1.06
C LYS A 457 34.31 13.72 -0.31
N ARG A 458 33.19 13.02 -0.45
CA ARG A 458 32.88 12.27 -1.67
C ARG A 458 32.05 13.13 -2.63
N HIS A 459 31.06 13.84 -2.11
CA HIS A 459 30.02 14.50 -2.90
C HIS A 459 29.64 15.88 -2.31
N PRO A 460 30.58 16.83 -2.26
CA PRO A 460 30.35 18.12 -1.60
C PRO A 460 29.30 18.94 -2.34
N HIS A 461 28.29 19.43 -1.64
CA HIS A 461 27.27 20.33 -2.20
C HIS A 461 27.89 21.57 -2.88
N LYS A 462 29.04 22.04 -2.39
CA LYS A 462 29.78 23.15 -3.01
C LYS A 462 29.99 22.97 -4.51
N LYS A 463 30.26 21.75 -4.98
CA LYS A 463 30.57 21.46 -6.41
C LYS A 463 29.33 21.50 -7.29
N ILE A 464 28.16 21.16 -6.75
CA ILE A 464 26.91 21.09 -7.52
C ILE A 464 26.05 22.34 -7.36
N CYS A 465 26.35 23.21 -6.38
CA CYS A 465 25.51 24.34 -6.01
C CYS A 465 25.24 25.29 -7.19
N ALA A 466 26.27 25.65 -7.97
CA ALA A 466 26.11 26.51 -9.14
C ALA A 466 25.31 25.84 -10.28
N PRO A 467 25.64 24.61 -10.73
CA PRO A 467 24.82 23.86 -11.68
C PRO A 467 23.35 23.74 -11.24
N PHE A 468 23.11 23.44 -9.97
CA PHE A 468 21.76 23.38 -9.40
C PHE A 468 21.02 24.70 -9.46
N SER A 469 21.71 25.81 -9.21
CA SER A 469 21.10 27.13 -9.29
C SER A 469 20.52 27.40 -10.68
N LYS A 470 21.24 27.03 -11.74
CA LYS A 470 20.76 27.17 -13.13
C LYS A 470 19.48 26.36 -13.34
N ILE A 471 19.49 25.10 -12.91
CA ILE A 471 18.35 24.19 -13.00
C ILE A 471 17.12 24.74 -12.26
N VAL A 472 17.31 25.21 -11.01
CA VAL A 472 16.23 25.77 -10.18
C VAL A 472 15.67 27.04 -10.81
N PHE A 473 16.54 27.93 -11.30
CA PHE A 473 16.14 29.17 -11.97
C PHE A 473 15.28 28.89 -13.22
N HIS A 474 15.71 27.99 -14.10
CA HIS A 474 14.96 27.65 -15.31
C HIS A 474 13.59 27.04 -14.99
N ARG A 475 13.53 26.16 -13.98
CA ARG A 475 12.24 25.64 -13.52
C ARG A 475 11.31 26.76 -13.04
N GLN A 476 11.79 27.66 -12.19
CA GLN A 476 10.98 28.77 -11.69
C GLN A 476 10.49 29.70 -12.81
N SER A 477 11.19 29.74 -13.95
CA SER A 477 10.75 30.47 -15.14
C SER A 477 9.68 29.75 -15.97
N GLN A 478 9.66 28.41 -15.97
CA GLN A 478 8.72 27.60 -16.76
C GLN A 478 7.38 27.35 -16.04
N PHE A 479 7.41 27.19 -14.73
CA PHE A 479 6.20 27.05 -13.93
C PHE A 479 5.74 28.45 -13.52
N ILE A 480 4.52 28.83 -13.94
CA ILE A 480 3.83 30.09 -13.58
C ILE A 480 4.25 30.56 -12.20
N ARG A 481 4.73 31.82 -12.11
CA ARG A 481 5.28 32.48 -10.92
C ARG A 481 4.83 31.79 -9.64
N LEU A 482 5.76 31.09 -8.99
CA LEU A 482 5.60 30.75 -7.58
C LEU A 482 5.13 32.02 -6.88
N PRO A 483 4.14 31.93 -5.97
CA PRO A 483 3.70 33.09 -5.21
C PRO A 483 4.95 33.76 -4.62
N ASP A 484 4.97 35.08 -4.69
CA ASP A 484 6.03 36.01 -4.31
C ASP A 484 7.06 35.42 -3.33
N PRO A 485 8.39 35.51 -3.57
CA PRO A 485 9.41 35.10 -2.60
C PRO A 485 9.24 35.72 -1.21
N ASP A 486 8.58 36.88 -1.10
CA ASP A 486 8.20 37.50 0.19
C ASP A 486 6.91 36.91 0.79
N SER A 487 6.14 36.16 0.00
CA SER A 487 5.15 35.23 0.53
C SER A 487 5.92 34.04 1.13
N ASP A 488 6.08 34.10 2.45
CA ASP A 488 6.59 33.07 3.35
C ASP A 488 5.81 31.72 3.28
N LYS A 489 4.94 31.59 2.27
CA LYS A 489 3.96 30.55 2.01
C LYS A 489 3.92 30.27 0.50
N VAL A 490 5.02 29.74 -0.05
CA VAL A 490 4.86 28.77 -1.15
C VAL A 490 3.97 27.68 -0.58
N THR A 491 2.67 27.71 -0.91
CA THR A 491 1.77 26.67 -0.45
C THR A 491 2.20 25.42 -1.19
N LEU A 492 2.88 24.57 -0.43
CA LEU A 492 3.35 23.22 -0.77
C LEU A 492 2.28 22.38 -1.51
N THR A 493 1.01 22.81 -1.47
CA THR A 493 -0.14 22.32 -2.23
C THR A 493 0.01 22.50 -3.75
N VAL A 494 0.50 23.65 -4.24
CA VAL A 494 0.71 23.92 -5.68
C VAL A 494 1.80 22.99 -6.25
N LEU A 495 2.87 22.77 -5.49
CA LEU A 495 3.95 21.86 -5.86
C LEU A 495 3.52 20.38 -5.79
N GLN A 496 2.60 20.04 -4.89
CA GLN A 496 2.07 18.68 -4.71
C GLN A 496 1.00 18.32 -5.74
N ASP A 497 0.12 19.24 -6.12
CA ASP A 497 -0.85 19.00 -7.19
C ASP A 497 -0.15 18.84 -8.55
N SER A 498 1.03 19.45 -8.70
CA SER A 498 1.93 19.23 -9.85
C SER A 498 2.61 17.85 -9.83
N ALA A 499 2.94 17.34 -8.64
CA ALA A 499 3.63 16.04 -8.46
C ALA A 499 2.67 14.85 -8.47
N LYS A 500 1.43 15.02 -7.97
CA LYS A 500 0.41 13.95 -7.91
C LYS A 500 -0.10 13.47 -9.26
N LYS A 501 0.11 14.24 -10.33
CA LYS A 501 -0.38 13.93 -11.68
C LYS A 501 0.68 13.40 -12.64
N ARG A 502 1.94 13.31 -12.21
CA ARG A 502 3.03 12.88 -13.11
C ARG A 502 3.46 11.47 -12.77
N THR A 503 3.36 10.58 -13.75
CA THR A 503 4.05 9.29 -13.77
C THR A 503 5.55 9.51 -13.58
N ASP A 504 6.27 8.46 -13.15
CA ASP A 504 7.74 8.49 -13.09
C ASP A 504 8.32 8.91 -14.47
N LEU A 505 7.67 8.49 -15.57
CA LEU A 505 8.04 8.88 -16.94
C LEU A 505 7.88 10.39 -17.20
N GLU A 506 6.73 10.97 -16.90
CA GLU A 506 6.49 12.40 -17.10
C GLU A 506 7.40 13.24 -16.21
N THR A 507 7.69 12.77 -15.00
CA THR A 507 8.66 13.39 -14.10
C THR A 507 10.04 13.40 -14.76
N VAL A 508 10.47 12.24 -15.28
CA VAL A 508 11.74 12.09 -15.99
C VAL A 508 11.83 12.94 -17.25
N GLN A 509 10.77 12.99 -18.07
CA GLN A 509 10.72 13.81 -19.27
C GLN A 509 10.79 15.30 -18.93
N SER A 510 10.02 15.74 -17.93
CA SER A 510 10.07 17.12 -17.43
C SER A 510 11.48 17.51 -16.96
N ILE A 511 12.16 16.58 -16.31
CA ILE A 511 13.54 16.76 -15.85
C ILE A 511 14.50 16.91 -17.02
N ARG A 512 14.35 16.08 -18.06
CA ARG A 512 15.17 16.18 -19.28
C ARG A 512 14.99 17.52 -19.97
N GLU A 513 13.75 18.01 -20.03
CA GLU A 513 13.44 19.33 -20.58
C GLU A 513 14.12 20.42 -19.77
N ILE A 514 13.97 20.42 -18.44
CA ILE A 514 14.65 21.41 -17.58
C ILE A 514 16.17 21.32 -17.72
N PHE A 515 16.74 20.11 -17.81
CA PHE A 515 18.18 19.92 -17.91
C PHE A 515 18.74 20.41 -19.25
N ARG A 516 18.00 20.15 -20.34
CA ARG A 516 18.31 20.67 -21.67
C ARG A 516 18.25 22.19 -21.68
N ASP A 517 17.21 22.75 -21.07
CA ASP A 517 16.94 24.18 -21.11
C ASP A 517 17.83 24.97 -20.14
N ALA A 518 18.39 24.32 -19.11
CA ALA A 518 19.31 24.91 -18.13
C ALA A 518 20.70 25.29 -18.68
N GLN A 519 20.99 24.97 -19.95
CA GLN A 519 22.24 25.31 -20.64
C GLN A 519 23.52 24.96 -19.84
N LEU A 520 23.51 23.78 -19.21
CA LEU A 520 24.67 23.30 -18.46
C LEU A 520 25.82 22.95 -19.40
N ASP A 521 27.04 23.34 -19.02
CA ASP A 521 28.24 22.93 -19.75
C ASP A 521 28.55 21.44 -19.50
N ILE A 522 29.48 20.88 -20.28
CA ILE A 522 29.83 19.45 -20.20
C ILE A 522 30.37 19.07 -18.81
N CYS A 523 31.15 19.94 -18.18
CA CYS A 523 31.71 19.68 -16.86
C CYS A 523 30.62 19.69 -15.78
N GLU A 524 29.69 20.65 -15.84
CA GLU A 524 28.54 20.71 -14.94
C GLU A 524 27.66 19.47 -15.05
N LYS A 525 27.41 19.01 -16.29
CA LYS A 525 26.65 17.77 -16.54
C LYS A 525 27.32 16.55 -15.93
N GLU A 526 28.63 16.39 -16.12
CA GLU A 526 29.37 15.25 -15.55
C GLU A 526 29.46 15.31 -14.02
N ILE A 527 29.61 16.50 -13.43
CA ILE A 527 29.56 16.68 -11.97
C ILE A 527 28.19 16.24 -11.43
N LEU A 528 27.10 16.68 -12.05
CA LEU A 528 25.75 16.31 -11.63
C LEU A 528 25.46 14.82 -11.84
N LYS A 529 25.98 14.23 -12.91
CA LYS A 529 25.92 12.79 -13.18
C LYS A 529 26.61 11.97 -12.11
N GLU A 530 27.87 12.29 -11.80
CA GLU A 530 28.63 11.55 -10.79
C GLU A 530 28.03 11.72 -9.40
N TRP A 531 27.59 12.93 -9.09
CA TRP A 531 26.87 13.21 -7.87
C TRP A 531 25.54 12.46 -7.77
N GLY A 532 24.75 12.45 -8.85
CA GLY A 532 23.48 11.75 -8.95
C GLY A 532 23.62 10.25 -8.79
N ARG A 533 24.60 9.64 -9.45
CA ARG A 533 24.99 8.24 -9.25
C ARG A 533 25.26 7.93 -7.80
N SER A 534 25.98 8.80 -7.10
CA SER A 534 26.32 8.58 -5.70
C SER A 534 25.11 8.64 -4.77
N ILE A 535 24.24 9.62 -4.97
CA ILE A 535 23.00 9.70 -4.17
C ILE A 535 22.14 8.47 -4.44
N TYR A 536 22.02 8.07 -5.69
CA TYR A 536 21.25 6.89 -6.05
C TYR A 536 21.79 5.63 -5.35
N ARG A 537 23.11 5.51 -5.25
CA ARG A 537 23.82 4.41 -4.57
C ARG A 537 23.86 4.54 -3.03
N SER A 538 23.20 5.53 -2.43
CA SER A 538 23.45 5.91 -1.03
C SER A 538 22.64 5.16 0.03
N VAL A 539 21.79 4.18 -0.30
CA VAL A 539 21.32 3.23 0.73
C VAL A 539 22.56 2.51 1.24
N PRO A 540 22.98 2.69 2.50
CA PRO A 540 24.19 2.06 3.01
C PRO A 540 23.94 0.54 3.06
N VAL A 541 24.36 -0.16 2.00
CA VAL A 541 24.16 -1.62 1.88
C VAL A 541 24.86 -2.38 3.01
N ARG A 542 25.84 -1.75 3.66
CA ARG A 542 26.68 -2.34 4.71
C ARG A 542 25.91 -2.78 5.95
N ASP A 543 24.73 -2.22 6.20
CA ASP A 543 23.94 -2.50 7.41
C ASP A 543 22.68 -3.35 7.14
N LEU A 544 22.52 -3.85 5.91
CA LEU A 544 21.37 -4.68 5.53
C LEU A 544 21.68 -6.16 5.76
N SER A 545 20.78 -6.85 6.47
CA SER A 545 20.74 -8.30 6.42
C SER A 545 20.10 -8.71 5.09
N TRP A 546 20.82 -9.52 4.31
CA TRP A 546 20.32 -10.09 3.06
C TRP A 546 19.88 -11.52 3.33
N SER A 547 18.63 -11.84 3.00
CA SER A 547 18.15 -13.22 3.00
C SER A 547 18.31 -13.84 1.61
N PRO A 548 18.52 -15.17 1.50
CA PRO A 548 18.12 -15.87 0.29
C PRO A 548 16.62 -15.57 0.07
N GLY A 549 16.20 -15.46 -1.19
CA GLY A 549 14.79 -15.23 -1.52
C GLY A 549 13.90 -16.40 -1.09
N PHE A 550 12.88 -16.69 -1.87
CA PHE A 550 12.22 -17.99 -1.81
C PHE A 550 13.09 -19.04 -2.52
N ASP A 551 13.30 -20.19 -1.87
CA ASP A 551 14.19 -21.25 -2.36
C ASP A 551 13.60 -21.94 -3.60
N ASP A 552 12.27 -22.01 -3.70
CA ASP A 552 11.51 -22.62 -4.80
C ASP A 552 11.26 -21.67 -5.99
N TYR A 553 11.79 -20.45 -5.94
CA TYR A 553 11.49 -19.41 -6.92
C TYR A 553 11.84 -19.81 -8.35
N THR A 554 13.01 -20.44 -8.54
CA THR A 554 13.46 -20.88 -9.87
C THR A 554 12.57 -21.99 -10.43
N ASP A 555 12.10 -22.89 -9.58
CA ASP A 555 11.22 -23.99 -9.97
C ASP A 555 9.84 -23.45 -10.39
N ILE A 556 9.29 -22.49 -9.63
CA ILE A 556 8.03 -21.82 -9.99
C ILE A 556 8.17 -21.06 -11.31
N LEU A 557 9.29 -20.37 -11.54
CA LEU A 557 9.54 -19.70 -12.82
C LEU A 557 9.56 -20.70 -13.98
N ALA A 558 10.21 -21.85 -13.82
CA ALA A 558 10.25 -22.87 -14.86
C ALA A 558 8.84 -23.35 -15.24
N VAL A 559 7.94 -23.50 -14.26
CA VAL A 559 6.52 -23.85 -14.51
C VAL A 559 5.79 -22.72 -15.24
N LEU A 560 6.01 -21.47 -14.86
CA LEU A 560 5.38 -20.29 -15.48
C LEU A 560 5.86 -20.03 -16.92
N GLU A 561 7.11 -20.39 -17.23
CA GLU A 561 7.74 -20.18 -18.53
C GLU A 561 7.59 -21.37 -19.48
N ASP A 562 7.06 -22.52 -19.00
CA ASP A 562 6.80 -23.68 -19.84
C ASP A 562 5.76 -23.34 -20.93
N GLN A 563 6.21 -23.36 -22.18
CA GLN A 563 5.37 -23.09 -23.35
C GLN A 563 4.29 -24.16 -23.59
N ALA A 564 4.42 -25.33 -22.98
CA ALA A 564 3.39 -26.37 -22.99
C ALA A 564 2.46 -26.30 -21.76
N GLY A 565 2.79 -25.47 -20.77
CA GLY A 565 2.09 -25.40 -19.48
C GLY A 565 0.76 -24.64 -19.51
N PRO A 566 -0.01 -24.72 -18.41
CA PRO A 566 -1.33 -24.06 -18.28
C PRO A 566 -1.25 -22.54 -18.24
N PHE A 567 -0.05 -21.98 -18.03
CA PHE A 567 0.22 -20.55 -18.06
C PHE A 567 0.50 -20.00 -19.46
N ARG A 568 0.48 -20.86 -20.49
CA ARG A 568 0.66 -20.43 -21.86
C ARG A 568 -0.53 -19.57 -22.30
N VAL A 569 -0.27 -18.29 -22.51
CA VAL A 569 -1.19 -17.42 -23.26
C VAL A 569 -1.10 -17.84 -24.74
N THR A 570 -2.19 -18.40 -25.29
CA THR A 570 -2.20 -19.00 -26.63
C THR A 570 -1.84 -17.98 -27.72
N PRO A 571 -1.09 -18.34 -28.78
CA PRO A 571 -0.55 -17.38 -29.75
C PRO A 571 -1.57 -16.58 -30.59
N GLY A 572 -2.87 -16.86 -30.48
CA GLY A 572 -3.93 -15.96 -30.97
C GLY A 572 -3.98 -14.62 -30.22
N ASN A 573 -3.38 -14.55 -29.02
CA ASN A 573 -3.27 -13.39 -28.14
C ASN A 573 -1.79 -13.04 -27.80
N VAL A 574 -0.90 -13.19 -28.77
CA VAL A 574 0.47 -12.61 -28.91
C VAL A 574 1.64 -13.20 -28.10
N SER A 575 2.72 -13.44 -28.87
CA SER A 575 4.16 -13.37 -28.58
C SER A 575 4.58 -12.65 -27.27
N ILE A 576 4.85 -13.42 -26.23
CA ILE A 576 5.67 -13.02 -25.08
C ILE A 576 6.60 -14.20 -24.76
N LEU A 577 7.83 -13.92 -24.30
CA LEU A 577 8.94 -14.84 -23.98
C LEU A 577 9.98 -15.03 -25.11
N LYS A 578 10.72 -13.98 -25.42
CA LYS A 578 12.12 -14.13 -25.83
C LYS A 578 13.01 -13.53 -24.74
N PHE A 579 13.95 -14.32 -24.25
CA PHE A 579 14.94 -13.92 -23.26
C PHE A 579 15.82 -12.79 -23.80
N ALA A 580 16.14 -11.82 -22.95
CA ALA A 580 17.35 -11.04 -23.08
C ALA A 580 18.32 -11.57 -22.02
N THR A 581 19.31 -12.35 -22.43
CA THR A 581 20.53 -12.47 -21.64
C THR A 581 21.19 -11.10 -21.67
N LEU A 582 21.46 -10.52 -20.49
CA LEU A 582 22.35 -9.37 -20.37
C LEU A 582 23.77 -9.91 -20.53
N ASP A 583 24.19 -10.11 -21.79
CA ASP A 583 25.60 -10.15 -22.16
C ASP A 583 26.20 -8.74 -22.17
#